data_AF-A0A376UCH3-F1
#
_entry.id   AF-A0A376UCH3-F1
#
_cell.length_a   1.000
_cell.length_b   1.000
_cell.length_c   1.000
_cell.angle_alpha   90.00
_cell.angle_beta   90.00
_cell.angle_gamma   90.00
#
_symmetry.space_group_name_H-M   'P 1'
#
loop_
_entity.id
_entity.type
_entity.pdbx_description
1 polymer ?
#
loop_
_entity_poly.entity_id
_entity_poly.type
_entity_poly.pdbx_seq_one_letter_code
_entity_poly.pdbx_strand_id
1 'polypeptide(L)'
;MDSGNQVASKSSKYGKRLAKIAKALGNNINGTPVNYKVYMTSDVNAWAMANGCVRVYSGLMDMMNDNEIEGVLGHELGHVALGTRWLK
;
A
#
# COMPACT_ATOMS: atom_id res chain seq x y z
N MET A 1 15.71 -1.86 1.14
CA MET A 1 15.09 -0.97 2.14
C MET A 1 13.93 -1.72 2.79
N ASP A 2 14.21 -2.40 3.90
CA ASP A 2 13.23 -3.03 4.81
C ASP A 2 13.86 -3.17 6.23
N SER A 3 15.12 -2.73 6.45
CA SER A 3 15.94 -3.07 7.63
C SER A 3 15.65 -2.26 8.91
N GLY A 4 14.52 -1.57 8.99
CA GLY A 4 14.18 -0.73 10.16
C GLY A 4 12.73 -0.82 10.64
N ASN A 5 11.78 -1.22 9.78
CA ASN A 5 10.37 -1.27 10.16
C ASN A 5 9.88 -2.70 10.35
N GLN A 6 9.22 -2.96 11.49
CA GLN A 6 8.56 -4.22 11.75
C GLN A 6 7.41 -4.42 10.75
N VAL A 7 7.49 -5.45 9.92
CA VAL A 7 6.44 -5.77 8.95
C VAL A 7 5.32 -6.52 9.67
N ALA A 8 4.08 -6.11 9.44
CA ALA A 8 2.93 -6.82 9.99
C ALA A 8 2.84 -8.24 9.42
N SER A 9 2.55 -9.22 10.26
CA SER A 9 2.29 -10.58 9.79
C SER A 9 1.01 -10.64 8.96
N LYS A 10 0.93 -11.55 7.97
CA LYS A 10 -0.27 -11.72 7.14
C LYS A 10 -1.52 -12.06 7.96
N SER A 11 -1.35 -12.71 9.11
CA SER A 11 -2.43 -13.11 10.02
C SER A 11 -2.89 -11.99 10.96
N SER A 12 -2.14 -10.89 11.06
CA SER A 12 -2.51 -9.74 11.90
C SER A 12 -3.76 -9.01 11.39
N LYS A 13 -4.38 -8.19 12.25
CA LYS A 13 -5.49 -7.30 11.86
C LYS A 13 -5.15 -6.52 10.58
N TYR A 14 -3.97 -5.91 10.54
CA TYR A 14 -3.50 -5.12 9.39
C TYR A 14 -3.19 -5.97 8.17
N GLY A 15 -2.59 -7.15 8.34
CA GLY A 15 -2.32 -8.07 7.24
C GLY A 15 -3.61 -8.53 6.53
N LYS A 16 -4.66 -8.83 7.30
CA LYS A 16 -5.99 -9.19 6.75
C LYS A 16 -6.65 -8.02 6.00
N ARG A 17 -6.56 -6.82 6.56
CA ARG A 17 -7.08 -5.59 5.93
C ARG A 17 -6.34 -5.29 4.62
N LEU A 18 -5.01 -5.34 4.65
CA LEU A 18 -4.18 -5.17 3.45
C LEU A 18 -4.50 -6.21 2.38
N ALA A 19 -4.76 -7.46 2.75
CA ALA A 19 -5.13 -8.50 1.80
C ALA A 19 -6.47 -8.20 1.08
N LYS A 20 -7.44 -7.60 1.77
CA LYS A 20 -8.69 -7.13 1.13
C LYS A 20 -8.41 -6.01 0.15
N ILE A 21 -7.66 -4.99 0.57
CA ILE A 21 -7.31 -3.83 -0.26
C ILE A 21 -6.51 -4.28 -1.49
N ALA A 22 -5.50 -5.12 -1.31
CA ALA A 22 -4.70 -5.69 -2.39
C ALA A 22 -5.53 -6.51 -3.39
N LYS A 23 -6.60 -7.18 -2.93
CA LYS A 23 -7.52 -7.92 -3.79
C LYS A 23 -8.38 -6.97 -4.63
N ALA A 24 -8.80 -5.83 -4.07
CA ALA A 24 -9.59 -4.84 -4.77
C ALA A 24 -8.75 -4.07 -5.81
N LEU A 25 -7.52 -3.66 -5.43
CA LEU A 25 -6.58 -2.95 -6.30
C LEU A 25 -5.93 -3.83 -7.38
N GLY A 26 -5.92 -5.15 -7.14
CA GLY A 26 -5.24 -6.10 -8.00
C GLY A 26 -3.75 -6.25 -7.67
N ASN A 27 -3.16 -7.29 -8.24
CA ASN A 27 -1.79 -7.72 -8.00
C ASN A 27 -0.89 -7.57 -9.24
N ASN A 28 -1.39 -6.90 -10.28
CA ASN A 28 -0.63 -6.63 -11.50
C ASN A 28 -0.98 -5.26 -12.05
N ILE A 29 0.02 -4.43 -12.27
CA ILE A 29 -0.11 -3.12 -12.92
C ILE A 29 0.80 -3.13 -14.14
N ASN A 30 0.21 -3.05 -15.33
CA ASN A 30 0.94 -2.98 -16.59
C ASN A 30 2.02 -4.08 -16.75
N GLY A 31 1.70 -5.32 -16.35
CA GLY A 31 2.63 -6.45 -16.39
C GLY A 31 3.56 -6.56 -15.17
N THR A 32 3.59 -5.56 -14.29
CA THR A 32 4.42 -5.55 -13.08
C THR A 32 3.65 -6.11 -11.87
N PRO A 33 4.15 -7.16 -11.20
CA PRO A 33 3.50 -7.72 -10.02
C PRO A 33 3.58 -6.75 -8.84
N VAL A 34 2.45 -6.52 -8.18
CA VAL A 34 2.33 -5.60 -7.04
C VAL A 34 2.54 -6.35 -5.73
N ASN A 35 3.42 -5.84 -4.89
CA ASN A 35 3.77 -6.38 -3.59
C ASN A 35 3.40 -5.39 -2.47
N TYR A 36 2.33 -5.73 -1.76
CA TYR A 36 1.80 -4.98 -0.63
C TYR A 36 2.43 -5.46 0.69
N LYS A 37 2.93 -4.53 1.51
CA LYS A 37 3.31 -4.81 2.90
C LYS A 37 2.81 -3.71 3.84
N VAL A 38 2.50 -4.09 5.09
CA VAL A 38 2.22 -3.12 6.15
C VAL A 38 3.44 -2.98 7.04
N TYR A 39 3.84 -1.75 7.32
CA TYR A 39 4.81 -1.43 8.35
C TYR A 39 4.12 -1.02 9.65
N MET A 40 4.52 -1.67 10.74
CA MET A 40 4.04 -1.40 12.08
C MET A 40 4.75 -0.16 12.61
N THR A 41 4.11 0.98 12.43
CA THR A 41 4.52 2.28 12.99
C THR A 41 3.29 3.11 13.30
N SER A 42 3.42 4.00 14.29
CA SER A 42 2.40 5.00 14.65
C SER A 42 2.28 6.09 13.59
N ASP A 43 3.25 6.22 12.69
CA ASP A 43 3.25 7.23 11.65
C ASP A 43 2.15 6.99 10.61
N VAL A 44 1.67 8.09 10.04
CA VAL A 44 0.60 8.11 9.04
C VAL A 44 1.24 8.30 7.67
N ASN A 45 1.45 7.21 6.94
CA ASN A 45 2.01 7.26 5.60
C ASN A 45 1.62 6.03 4.76
N ALA A 46 1.57 6.21 3.44
CA ALA A 46 1.50 5.14 2.46
C ALA A 46 2.17 5.60 1.16
N TRP A 47 2.77 4.67 0.42
CA TRP A 47 3.42 4.98 -0.85
C TRP A 47 3.45 3.77 -1.78
N ALA A 48 3.47 4.05 -3.08
CA ALA A 48 3.62 3.07 -4.15
C ALA A 48 4.79 3.44 -5.07
N MET A 49 5.44 2.44 -5.64
CA MET A 49 6.54 2.61 -6.59
C MET A 49 6.24 1.91 -7.91
N ALA A 50 6.85 2.40 -8.99
CA ALA A 50 6.68 1.87 -10.35
C ALA A 50 7.09 0.40 -10.53
N ASN A 51 7.90 -0.13 -9.60
CA ASN A 51 8.26 -1.54 -9.55
C ASN A 51 7.22 -2.42 -8.82
N GLY A 52 6.01 -1.91 -8.58
CA GLY A 52 4.93 -2.63 -7.92
C GLY A 52 5.08 -2.71 -6.39
N CYS A 53 6.05 -2.03 -5.77
CA CYS A 53 6.13 -2.03 -4.32
C CYS A 53 5.13 -1.05 -3.70
N VAL A 54 4.22 -1.55 -2.87
CA VAL A 54 3.26 -0.75 -2.10
C VAL A 54 3.49 -0.96 -0.62
N ARG A 55 3.58 0.14 0.13
CA ARG A 55 3.73 0.12 1.59
C ARG A 55 2.68 1.00 2.23
N VAL A 56 2.09 0.48 3.30
CA VAL A 56 1.11 1.18 4.13
C VAL A 56 1.59 1.12 5.57
N TYR A 57 1.42 2.20 6.32
CA TYR A 57 1.76 2.22 7.74
C TYR A 57 0.53 1.90 8.58
N SER A 58 0.71 1.16 9.68
CA SER A 58 -0.40 0.81 10.58
C SER A 58 -1.11 2.05 11.16
N GLY A 59 -0.39 3.14 11.42
CA GLY A 59 -0.96 4.40 11.89
C GLY A 59 -1.97 4.99 10.91
N LEU A 60 -1.67 4.98 9.60
CA LEU A 60 -2.65 5.36 8.57
C LEU A 60 -3.86 4.41 8.57
N MET A 61 -3.61 3.11 8.70
CA MET A 61 -4.70 2.13 8.77
C MET A 61 -5.60 2.32 9.99
N ASP A 62 -5.08 2.81 11.11
CA ASP A 62 -5.89 3.04 12.30
C ASP A 62 -6.73 4.31 12.20
N MET A 63 -6.32 5.29 11.39
CA MET A 63 -7.11 6.51 11.16
C MET A 63 -8.15 6.37 10.05
N MET A 64 -7.94 5.45 9.09
CA MET A 64 -8.79 5.30 7.91
C MET A 64 -9.38 3.89 7.79
N ASN A 65 -10.55 3.79 7.17
CA ASN A 65 -11.17 2.50 6.84
C ASN A 65 -10.58 1.90 5.55
N ASP A 66 -10.85 0.61 5.31
CA ASP A 66 -10.28 -0.13 4.16
C ASP A 66 -10.56 0.55 2.82
N ASN A 67 -11.78 1.08 2.63
CA ASN A 67 -12.19 1.75 1.40
C ASN A 67 -11.45 3.09 1.17
N GLU A 68 -11.14 3.83 2.25
CA GLU A 68 -10.43 5.10 2.15
C GLU A 68 -8.96 4.84 1.79
N ILE A 69 -8.34 3.83 2.42
CA ILE A 69 -6.97 3.40 2.11
C ILE A 69 -6.88 2.86 0.68
N GLU A 70 -7.89 2.10 0.25
CA GLU A 70 -8.00 1.64 -1.13
C GLU A 70 -8.05 2.82 -2.11
N GLY A 71 -8.84 3.86 -1.84
CA GLY A 71 -8.87 5.07 -2.67
C GLY A 71 -7.51 5.76 -2.76
N VAL A 72 -6.81 5.93 -1.62
CA VAL A 72 -5.46 6.52 -1.58
C VAL A 72 -4.48 5.67 -2.38
N LEU A 73 -4.40 4.37 -2.11
CA LEU A 73 -3.48 3.48 -2.82
C LEU A 73 -3.83 3.34 -4.31
N GLY A 74 -5.12 3.31 -4.66
CA GLY A 74 -5.58 3.30 -6.04
C GLY A 74 -5.16 4.57 -6.80
N HIS A 75 -5.20 5.72 -6.13
CA HIS A 75 -4.67 6.98 -6.67
C HIS A 75 -3.15 6.87 -6.92
N GLU A 76 -2.38 6.37 -5.95
CA GLU A 76 -0.92 6.18 -6.08
C GLU A 76 -0.54 5.16 -7.17
N LEU A 77 -1.29 4.06 -7.26
CA LEU A 77 -1.11 3.04 -8.30
C LEU A 77 -1.51 3.55 -9.69
N GLY A 78 -2.51 4.43 -9.77
CA GLY A 78 -2.88 5.14 -11.00
C GLY A 78 -1.75 6.02 -11.53
N HIS A 79 -1.07 6.76 -10.64
CA HIS A 79 0.13 7.55 -11.01
C HIS A 79 1.27 6.66 -11.51
N VAL A 80 1.50 5.54 -10.83
CA VAL A 80 2.49 4.54 -11.22
C VAL A 80 2.17 3.92 -12.59
N ALA A 81 0.92 3.55 -12.83
CA ALA A 81 0.49 2.88 -14.05
C ALA A 81 0.56 3.79 -15.29
N LEU A 82 0.22 5.06 -15.11
CA LEU A 82 0.15 6.04 -16.20
C LEU A 82 1.50 6.72 -16.51
N GLY A 83 2.56 6.44 -15.72
CA GLY A 83 3.87 7.08 -15.89
C GLY A 83 3.86 8.59 -15.64
N THR A 84 2.75 9.14 -15.15
CA THR A 84 2.59 10.58 -14.92
C THR A 84 3.11 10.92 -13.54
N ARG A 85 4.35 11.41 -13.51
CA ARG A 85 4.91 12.14 -12.37
C ARG A 85 4.06 13.39 -12.14
N TRP A 86 3.12 13.37 -11.21
CA TRP A 86 2.71 14.60 -10.53
C TRP A 86 3.70 14.86 -9.41
N LEU A 87 4.82 15.48 -9.80
CA LEU A 87 5.47 16.40 -8.88
C LEU A 87 4.48 17.53 -8.63
N LYS A 88 4.02 17.66 -7.41
CA LYS A 88 4.23 18.90 -6.67
C LYS A 88 4.29 18.65 -5.18
#